data_AF-A0A382WQJ6-F1
#
_entry.id   AF-A0A382WQJ6-F1
#
_cell.length_a   1.000
_cell.length_b   1.000
_cell.length_c   1.000
_cell.angle_alpha   90.00
_cell.angle_beta   90.00
_cell.angle_gamma   90.00
#
_symmetry.space_group_name_H-M   'P 1'
#
loop_
_entity.id
_entity.type
_entity.pdbx_description
1 polymer ?
#
loop_
_entity_poly.entity_id
_entity_poly.type
_entity_poly.pdbx_seq_one_letter_code
_entity_poly.pdbx_strand_id
1 'polypeptide(L)'
;MYGIEDFNPPGKIFSNISSDNLQEHILKNGEGRLADSGALMVDTGQYTGRSPKDKYFVDEKSSSCHLWWGPINSKISEDIFDELLREVTHYYNSEKSETYVFEGFAGADFQHQISVRMIAKKAWQALFCFNMFIRSDGENKQPFTADFTIINASDVKNHKFKIHGMNSETFIIFHLGRRLAIIGGTEYGGEMKKGIFSVLHYLLPMKGVLSMHCSANVDTRG
;
A
#
# COMPACT_ATOMS: atom_id res chain seq x y z
N MET A 1 4.68 12.06 10.49
CA MET A 1 4.17 10.74 10.05
C MET A 1 3.76 10.94 8.61
N TYR A 2 4.28 10.14 7.68
CA TYR A 2 4.12 10.46 6.25
C TYR A 2 2.65 10.39 5.82
N GLY A 3 2.15 11.48 5.25
CA GLY A 3 0.75 11.66 4.90
C GLY A 3 0.55 12.40 3.58
N ILE A 4 -0.72 12.64 3.23
CA ILE A 4 -1.05 13.33 1.97
C ILE A 4 -0.55 14.79 1.99
N GLU A 5 -0.42 15.35 3.19
CA GLU A 5 0.14 16.67 3.48
C GLU A 5 1.60 16.85 3.08
N ASP A 6 2.34 15.75 2.89
CA ASP A 6 3.73 15.79 2.38
C ASP A 6 3.77 15.94 0.84
N PHE A 7 2.61 15.90 0.19
CA PHE A 7 2.43 16.11 -1.25
C PHE A 7 1.62 17.37 -1.51
N ASN A 8 1.82 17.94 -2.69
CA ASN A 8 1.01 19.02 -3.23
C ASN A 8 0.46 18.60 -4.60
N PRO A 9 -0.43 17.59 -4.65
CA PRO A 9 -0.95 17.10 -5.92
C PRO A 9 -1.84 18.17 -6.57
N PRO A 10 -1.67 18.44 -7.88
CA PRO A 10 -2.49 19.42 -8.59
C PRO A 10 -3.93 18.92 -8.84
N GLY A 11 -4.14 17.59 -8.83
CA GLY A 11 -5.46 16.97 -8.92
C GLY A 11 -6.21 16.99 -7.58
N LYS A 12 -7.53 16.76 -7.65
CA LYS A 12 -8.37 16.70 -6.45
C LYS A 12 -8.00 15.48 -5.59
N ILE A 13 -7.98 15.68 -4.27
CA ILE A 13 -7.79 14.61 -3.28
C ILE A 13 -9.17 14.11 -2.82
N PHE A 14 -9.37 12.80 -2.87
CA PHE A 14 -10.56 12.12 -2.36
C PHE A 14 -10.16 11.18 -1.23
N SER A 15 -10.65 11.44 -0.01
CA SER A 15 -10.39 10.61 1.16
C SER A 15 -11.63 9.82 1.55
N ASN A 16 -11.52 8.50 1.70
CA ASN A 16 -12.57 7.60 2.19
C ASN A 16 -13.95 7.78 1.52
N ILE A 17 -13.95 8.06 0.21
CA ILE A 17 -15.19 8.15 -0.56
C ILE A 17 -15.88 6.77 -0.68
N SER A 18 -17.19 6.77 -0.91
CA SER A 18 -18.00 5.55 -0.99
C SER A 18 -17.53 4.63 -2.12
N SER A 19 -17.85 3.34 -1.99
CA SER A 19 -17.64 2.34 -3.06
C SER A 19 -18.30 2.74 -4.37
N ASP A 20 -19.45 3.43 -4.30
CA ASP A 20 -20.22 3.83 -5.48
C ASP A 20 -19.51 4.97 -6.22
N ASN A 21 -19.06 5.99 -5.49
CA ASN A 21 -18.25 7.06 -6.05
C ASN A 21 -16.93 6.53 -6.64
N LEU A 22 -16.28 5.59 -5.95
CA LEU A 22 -15.07 4.94 -6.47
C LEU A 22 -15.35 4.22 -7.79
N GLN A 23 -16.44 3.47 -7.89
CA GLN A 23 -16.84 2.80 -9.14
C GLN A 23 -17.12 3.79 -10.26
N GLU A 24 -17.84 4.88 -9.99
CA GLU A 24 -18.08 5.94 -10.98
C GLU A 24 -16.77 6.54 -11.50
N HIS A 25 -15.84 6.83 -10.61
CA HIS A 25 -14.53 7.37 -10.97
C HIS A 25 -13.72 6.38 -11.81
N ILE A 26 -13.74 5.09 -11.47
CA ILE A 26 -13.05 4.04 -12.23
C ILE A 26 -13.55 4.00 -13.68
N LEU A 27 -14.86 4.02 -13.87
CA LEU A 27 -15.47 4.00 -15.20
C LEU A 27 -15.17 5.30 -15.97
N LYS A 28 -15.26 6.45 -15.29
CA LYS A 28 -14.97 7.76 -15.87
C LYS A 28 -13.51 7.91 -16.31
N ASN A 29 -12.58 7.38 -15.52
CA ASN A 29 -11.14 7.45 -15.78
C ASN A 29 -10.67 6.38 -16.78
N GLY A 30 -11.54 5.46 -17.20
CA GLY A 30 -11.16 4.35 -18.08
C GLY A 30 -10.25 3.32 -17.40
N GLU A 31 -10.28 3.25 -16.07
CA GLU A 31 -9.45 2.35 -15.26
C GLU A 31 -10.00 0.91 -15.21
N GLY A 32 -11.26 0.71 -15.62
CA GLY A 32 -11.92 -0.58 -15.59
C GLY A 32 -13.25 -0.58 -16.33
N ARG A 33 -13.93 -1.72 -16.32
CA ARG A 33 -15.24 -1.93 -16.97
C ARG A 33 -16.12 -2.84 -16.12
N LEU A 34 -17.43 -2.75 -16.30
CA LEU A 34 -18.37 -3.67 -15.65
C LEU A 34 -18.49 -4.98 -16.42
N ALA A 35 -18.52 -6.09 -15.70
CA ALA A 35 -18.98 -7.37 -16.21
C ALA A 35 -20.51 -7.42 -16.24
N ASP A 36 -21.07 -8.41 -16.94
CA ASP A 36 -22.53 -8.62 -17.02
C ASP A 36 -23.17 -8.86 -15.63
N SER A 37 -22.38 -9.32 -14.65
CA SER A 37 -22.81 -9.49 -13.26
C SER A 37 -22.83 -8.19 -12.44
N GLY A 38 -22.42 -7.06 -13.02
CA GLY A 38 -22.18 -5.80 -12.31
C GLY A 38 -20.86 -5.75 -11.54
N ALA A 39 -20.04 -6.81 -11.59
CA ALA A 39 -18.72 -6.81 -10.97
C ALA A 39 -17.74 -5.95 -11.78
N LEU A 40 -16.94 -5.13 -11.10
CA LEU A 40 -15.92 -4.34 -11.74
C LEU A 40 -14.71 -5.19 -12.13
N MET A 41 -14.26 -5.04 -13.37
CA MET A 41 -13.07 -5.68 -13.93
C MET A 41 -12.00 -4.62 -14.23
N VAL A 42 -10.78 -4.89 -13.79
CA VAL A 42 -9.60 -4.05 -14.05
C VAL A 42 -8.49 -4.91 -14.65
N ASP A 43 -7.63 -4.30 -15.45
CA ASP A 43 -6.42 -4.94 -15.98
C ASP A 43 -5.21 -4.39 -15.21
N THR A 44 -4.27 -5.27 -14.86
CA THR A 44 -3.02 -4.93 -14.14
C THR A 44 -1.80 -4.96 -15.07
N GLY A 45 -2.05 -5.10 -16.37
CA GLY A 45 -1.04 -5.12 -17.42
C GLY A 45 -0.12 -6.33 -17.29
N GLN A 46 1.18 -6.07 -17.36
CA GLN A 46 2.20 -7.12 -17.34
C GLN A 46 2.26 -7.88 -16.01
N TYR A 47 1.92 -7.23 -14.90
CA TYR A 47 2.04 -7.80 -13.55
C TYR A 47 0.70 -8.37 -13.07
N THR A 48 0.42 -9.61 -13.48
CA THR A 48 -0.80 -10.33 -13.09
C THR A 48 -0.68 -11.05 -11.73
N GLY A 49 0.42 -10.84 -11.02
CA GLY A 49 0.73 -11.46 -9.75
C GLY A 49 1.79 -10.70 -8.99
N ARG A 50 2.22 -11.26 -7.85
CA ARG A 50 3.26 -10.64 -7.02
C ARG A 50 4.61 -10.59 -7.71
N SER A 51 5.43 -9.64 -7.27
CA SER A 51 6.85 -9.52 -7.63
C SER A 51 7.75 -9.74 -6.39
N PRO A 52 7.90 -10.97 -5.87
CA PRO A 52 8.63 -11.21 -4.61
C PRO A 52 10.09 -10.77 -4.64
N LYS A 53 10.73 -10.81 -5.80
CA LYS A 53 12.14 -10.41 -5.98
C LYS A 53 12.34 -8.89 -5.98
N ASP A 54 11.26 -8.13 -6.17
CA ASP A 54 11.25 -6.66 -6.19
C ASP A 54 10.79 -6.07 -4.85
N LYS A 55 10.66 -6.92 -3.82
CA LYS A 55 10.33 -6.52 -2.46
C LYS A 55 11.61 -6.30 -1.64
N TYR A 56 11.71 -5.14 -1.02
CA TYR A 56 12.87 -4.72 -0.23
C TYR A 56 12.48 -4.13 1.11
N PHE A 57 13.39 -4.21 2.09
CA PHE A 57 13.30 -3.51 3.35
C PHE A 57 14.56 -2.65 3.53
N VAL A 58 14.35 -1.41 3.97
CA VAL A 58 15.46 -0.48 4.26
C VAL A 58 16.27 -1.03 5.43
N ASP A 59 17.59 -1.14 5.27
CA ASP A 59 18.50 -1.56 6.34
C ASP A 59 18.76 -0.39 7.29
N GLU A 60 17.92 -0.27 8.32
CA GLU A 60 17.96 0.82 9.30
C GLU A 60 17.95 0.29 10.74
N LYS A 61 18.47 1.10 11.67
CA LYS A 61 18.83 0.64 13.03
C LYS A 61 17.65 0.12 13.86
N SER A 62 16.45 0.65 13.68
CA SER A 62 15.29 0.33 14.51
C SER A 62 14.58 -0.99 14.14
N SER A 63 14.86 -1.54 12.95
CA SER A 63 14.27 -2.81 12.50
C SER A 63 15.27 -3.87 12.07
N SER A 64 16.52 -3.51 11.77
CA SER A 64 17.48 -4.44 11.16
C SER A 64 17.78 -5.69 12.00
N CYS A 65 17.77 -5.57 13.33
CA CYS A 65 17.96 -6.72 14.23
C CYS A 65 16.73 -7.64 14.35
N HIS A 66 15.55 -7.17 13.93
CA HIS A 66 14.29 -7.91 13.97
C HIS A 66 13.92 -8.52 12.61
N LEU A 67 14.68 -8.21 11.56
CA LEU A 67 14.45 -8.72 10.21
C LEU A 67 15.33 -9.93 9.92
N TRP A 68 14.71 -10.99 9.41
CA TRP A 68 15.43 -12.14 8.90
C TRP A 68 15.87 -11.89 7.45
N TRP A 69 17.09 -11.40 7.29
CA TRP A 69 17.68 -11.07 6.00
C TRP A 69 17.96 -12.31 5.15
N GLY A 70 17.62 -12.24 3.86
CA GLY A 70 17.80 -13.36 2.94
C GLY A 70 17.09 -13.14 1.60
N PRO A 71 16.90 -14.20 0.79
CA PRO A 71 16.29 -14.07 -0.54
C PRO A 71 14.82 -13.62 -0.52
N ILE A 72 14.16 -13.70 0.64
CA ILE A 72 12.77 -13.24 0.84
C ILE A 72 12.72 -11.79 1.32
N ASN A 73 13.60 -11.40 2.24
CA ASN A 73 13.70 -10.05 2.77
C ASN A 73 15.02 -9.44 2.30
N SER A 74 14.96 -8.81 1.13
CA SER A 74 16.11 -8.18 0.50
C SER A 74 16.39 -6.81 1.14
N LYS A 75 17.66 -6.52 1.39
CA LYS A 75 18.11 -5.22 1.90
C LYS A 75 18.13 -4.17 0.80
N ILE A 76 17.86 -2.93 1.18
CA ILE A 76 18.13 -1.74 0.36
C ILE A 76 18.66 -0.62 1.26
N SER A 77 19.51 0.26 0.74
CA SER A 77 20.02 1.38 1.51
C SER A 77 18.97 2.48 1.67
N GLU A 78 19.10 3.25 2.75
CA GLU A 78 18.24 4.42 2.99
C GLU A 78 18.39 5.48 1.90
N ASP A 79 19.59 5.68 1.35
CA ASP A 79 19.83 6.61 0.24
C ASP A 79 19.03 6.26 -1.02
N ILE A 80 18.95 4.98 -1.39
CA ILE A 80 18.18 4.53 -2.56
C ILE A 80 16.68 4.70 -2.28
N PHE A 81 16.23 4.39 -1.07
CA PHE A 81 14.85 4.63 -0.67
C PHE A 81 14.49 6.12 -0.76
N ASP A 82 15.35 7.00 -0.27
CA ASP A 82 15.13 8.45 -0.31
C ASP A 82 15.16 8.99 -1.74
N GLU A 83 16.00 8.44 -2.62
CA GLU A 83 15.97 8.75 -4.05
C GLU A 83 14.63 8.37 -4.69
N LEU A 84 14.17 7.13 -4.51
CA LEU A 84 12.90 6.67 -5.08
C LEU A 84 11.69 7.36 -4.45
N LEU A 85 11.75 7.68 -3.16
CA LEU A 85 10.72 8.47 -2.50
C LEU A 85 10.61 9.86 -3.12
N ARG A 86 11.73 10.51 -3.46
CA ARG A 86 11.71 11.80 -4.17
C ARG A 86 11.07 11.68 -5.56
N GLU A 87 11.35 10.59 -6.30
CA GLU A 87 10.71 10.33 -7.60
C GLU A 87 9.20 10.14 -7.45
N VAL A 88 8.77 9.35 -6.46
CA VAL A 88 7.35 9.16 -6.12
C VAL A 88 6.69 10.49 -5.74
N THR A 89 7.31 11.28 -4.88
CA THR A 89 6.81 12.61 -4.49
C THR A 89 6.72 13.54 -5.69
N HIS A 90 7.71 13.54 -6.57
CA HIS A 90 7.68 14.33 -7.80
C HIS A 90 6.53 13.91 -8.72
N TYR A 91 6.30 12.60 -8.89
CA TYR A 91 5.17 12.09 -9.66
C TYR A 91 3.83 12.56 -9.06
N TYR A 92 3.63 12.42 -7.76
CA TYR A 92 2.41 12.87 -7.10
C TYR A 92 2.15 14.37 -7.24
N ASN A 93 3.21 15.19 -7.24
CA ASN A 93 3.15 16.65 -7.34
C ASN A 93 3.07 17.17 -8.79
N SER A 94 3.38 16.35 -9.79
CA SER A 94 3.33 16.74 -11.21
C SER A 94 2.12 16.16 -11.94
N GLU A 95 1.63 15.00 -11.51
CA GLU A 95 0.54 14.30 -12.16
C GLU A 95 -0.82 14.95 -11.84
N LYS A 96 -1.59 15.25 -12.89
CA LYS A 96 -2.87 15.99 -12.82
C LYS A 96 -4.05 15.12 -12.46
N SER A 97 -3.88 13.80 -12.53
CA SER A 97 -4.91 12.86 -12.08
C SER A 97 -5.23 13.05 -10.60
N GLU A 98 -6.45 12.65 -10.27
CA GLU A 98 -6.96 12.66 -8.90
C GLU A 98 -6.12 11.76 -8.00
N THR A 99 -6.07 12.11 -6.71
CA THR A 99 -5.40 11.31 -5.69
C THR A 99 -6.44 10.73 -4.75
N TYR A 100 -6.35 9.43 -4.48
CA TYR A 100 -7.27 8.69 -3.62
C TYR A 100 -6.55 8.27 -2.34
N VAL A 101 -7.17 8.56 -1.21
CA VAL A 101 -6.67 8.20 0.12
C VAL A 101 -7.68 7.26 0.78
N PHE A 102 -7.21 6.07 1.14
CA PHE A 102 -7.94 5.16 2.02
C PHE A 102 -7.30 5.17 3.40
N GLU A 103 -8.13 5.33 4.42
CA GLU A 103 -7.79 5.30 5.83
C GLU A 103 -8.69 4.29 6.53
N GLY A 104 -8.09 3.37 7.26
CA GLY A 104 -8.81 2.29 7.92
C GLY A 104 -7.91 1.48 8.83
N PHE A 105 -8.28 0.25 9.10
CA PHE A 105 -7.59 -0.61 10.06
C PHE A 105 -7.23 -1.96 9.46
N ALA A 106 -6.14 -2.53 9.98
CA ALA A 106 -5.75 -3.90 9.71
C ALA A 106 -5.68 -4.70 11.03
N GLY A 107 -6.44 -5.78 11.11
CA GLY A 107 -6.70 -6.54 12.34
C GLY A 107 -8.04 -6.13 12.97
N ALA A 108 -8.89 -7.10 13.29
CA ALA A 108 -10.25 -6.86 13.79
C ALA A 108 -10.33 -6.66 15.32
N ASP A 109 -9.29 -7.05 16.05
CA ASP A 109 -9.18 -6.84 17.49
C ASP A 109 -8.65 -5.43 17.76
N PHE A 110 -9.44 -4.60 18.45
CA PHE A 110 -9.10 -3.22 18.79
C PHE A 110 -7.78 -3.07 19.58
N GLN A 111 -7.35 -4.09 20.34
CA GLN A 111 -6.09 -4.03 21.09
C GLN A 111 -4.85 -4.22 20.19
N HIS A 112 -5.03 -4.87 19.05
CA HIS A 112 -3.94 -5.31 18.18
C HIS A 112 -4.03 -4.76 16.74
N GLN A 113 -5.15 -4.12 16.40
CA GLN A 113 -5.31 -3.46 15.11
C GLN A 113 -4.25 -2.36 14.93
N ILE A 114 -3.92 -2.11 13.67
CA ILE A 114 -3.09 -0.97 13.28
C ILE A 114 -3.88 -0.07 12.35
N SER A 115 -3.73 1.24 12.52
CA SER A 115 -4.30 2.22 11.59
C SER A 115 -3.45 2.26 10.32
N VAL A 116 -4.06 2.11 9.14
CA VAL A 116 -3.35 2.10 7.85
C VAL A 116 -3.84 3.21 6.95
N ARG A 117 -2.91 3.86 6.25
CA ARG A 117 -3.19 4.83 5.19
C ARG A 117 -2.65 4.33 3.86
N MET A 118 -3.47 4.36 2.83
CA MET A 118 -3.12 4.00 1.45
C MET A 118 -3.32 5.24 0.59
N ILE A 119 -2.29 5.65 -0.14
CA ILE A 119 -2.34 6.77 -1.08
C ILE A 119 -2.13 6.20 -2.47
N ALA A 120 -3.04 6.48 -3.40
CA ALA A 120 -3.03 5.95 -4.76
C ALA A 120 -3.44 7.01 -5.79
N LYS A 121 -2.96 6.90 -7.03
CA LYS A 121 -3.39 7.73 -8.17
C LYS A 121 -4.53 7.11 -8.99
N LYS A 122 -4.96 5.90 -8.65
CA LYS A 122 -6.04 5.19 -9.36
C LYS A 122 -7.19 4.89 -8.39
N ALA A 123 -8.42 5.17 -8.82
CA ALA A 123 -9.62 4.93 -8.03
C ALA A 123 -9.79 3.44 -7.69
N TRP A 124 -9.45 2.54 -8.63
CA TRP A 124 -9.60 1.11 -8.40
C TRP A 124 -8.69 0.57 -7.31
N GLN A 125 -7.50 1.16 -7.14
CA GLN A 125 -6.57 0.79 -6.07
C GLN A 125 -7.14 1.15 -4.70
N ALA A 126 -7.83 2.30 -4.60
CA ALA A 126 -8.55 2.67 -3.38
C ALA A 126 -9.77 1.77 -3.13
N LEU A 127 -10.53 1.40 -4.16
CA LEU A 127 -11.62 0.43 -4.04
C LEU A 127 -11.13 -0.95 -3.58
N PHE A 128 -9.97 -1.37 -4.07
CA PHE A 128 -9.32 -2.60 -3.60
C PHE A 128 -9.05 -2.53 -2.09
N CYS A 129 -8.48 -1.43 -1.60
CA CYS A 129 -8.24 -1.23 -0.17
C CYS A 129 -9.53 -1.16 0.64
N PHE A 130 -10.56 -0.49 0.12
CA PHE A 130 -11.89 -0.43 0.72
C PHE A 130 -12.49 -1.82 0.96
N ASN A 131 -12.26 -2.76 0.05
CA ASN A 131 -12.75 -4.14 0.15
C ASN A 131 -11.87 -5.02 1.06
N MET A 132 -10.56 -4.77 1.12
CA MET A 132 -9.60 -5.66 1.79
C MET A 132 -9.36 -5.32 3.25
N PHE A 133 -9.53 -4.06 3.66
CA PHE A 133 -9.24 -3.58 5.01
C PHE A 133 -10.50 -3.18 5.75
N ILE A 134 -10.39 -3.04 7.08
CA ILE A 134 -11.50 -2.58 7.91
C ILE A 134 -11.63 -1.08 7.71
N ARG A 135 -12.83 -0.63 7.36
CA ARG A 135 -13.10 0.78 7.07
C ARG A 135 -13.14 1.57 8.38
N SER A 136 -12.57 2.78 8.39
CA SER A 136 -12.91 3.72 9.45
C SER A 136 -14.33 4.21 9.22
N ASP A 137 -15.19 4.11 10.22
CA ASP A 137 -16.57 4.60 10.17
C ASP A 137 -16.60 6.02 9.57
N GLY A 138 -17.37 6.19 8.49
CA GLY A 138 -17.23 7.28 7.50
C GLY A 138 -17.49 8.71 7.98
N GLU A 139 -17.56 8.94 9.29
CA GLU A 139 -17.86 10.24 9.91
C GLU A 139 -16.90 10.64 11.03
N ASN A 140 -15.72 10.03 11.15
CA ASN A 140 -14.76 10.47 12.16
C ASN A 140 -14.11 11.80 11.73
N LYS A 141 -14.66 12.92 12.25
CA LYS A 141 -14.18 14.30 12.07
C LYS A 141 -12.82 14.60 12.76
N GLN A 142 -12.18 13.58 13.33
CA GLN A 142 -10.88 13.69 14.00
C GLN A 142 -9.76 13.45 12.98
N PRO A 143 -8.59 14.09 13.14
CA PRO A 143 -7.43 13.80 12.29
C PRO A 143 -7.03 12.32 12.42
N PHE A 144 -7.13 11.56 11.32
CA PHE A 144 -6.71 10.17 11.27
C PHE A 144 -5.18 10.07 11.37
N THR A 145 -4.69 9.26 12.31
CA THR A 145 -3.26 9.02 12.54
C THR A 145 -2.93 7.59 12.17
N ALA A 146 -2.15 7.41 11.10
CA ALA A 146 -1.85 6.10 10.53
C ALA A 146 -0.61 5.46 11.16
N ASP A 147 -0.73 4.29 11.77
CA ASP A 147 0.45 3.54 12.23
C ASP A 147 1.39 3.14 11.09
N PHE A 148 0.87 2.99 9.87
CA PHE A 148 1.65 2.70 8.68
C PHE A 148 1.02 3.29 7.42
N THR A 149 1.85 3.91 6.57
CA THR A 149 1.41 4.47 5.28
C THR A 149 2.02 3.68 4.13
N ILE A 150 1.22 3.37 3.09
CA ILE A 150 1.71 2.91 1.79
C ILE A 150 1.37 3.96 0.73
N ILE A 151 2.36 4.39 -0.03
CA ILE A 151 2.18 5.23 -1.21
C ILE A 151 2.32 4.34 -2.45
N ASN A 152 1.23 4.17 -3.18
CA ASN A 152 1.18 3.42 -4.42
C ASN A 152 1.33 4.39 -5.60
N ALA A 153 2.49 4.35 -6.24
CA ALA A 153 2.85 5.09 -7.43
C ALA A 153 3.11 4.09 -8.57
N SER A 154 2.13 3.25 -8.90
CA SER A 154 2.27 2.13 -9.84
C SER A 154 2.89 2.51 -11.19
N ASP A 155 2.70 3.76 -11.64
CA ASP A 155 3.22 4.27 -12.91
C ASP A 155 4.70 4.71 -12.84
N VAL A 156 5.27 4.87 -11.64
CA VAL A 156 6.68 5.25 -11.42
C VAL A 156 7.57 4.02 -11.52
N LYS A 157 8.60 4.09 -12.36
CA LYS A 157 9.56 2.99 -12.60
C LYS A 157 10.97 3.42 -12.25
N ASN A 158 11.72 2.57 -11.56
CA ASN A 158 13.12 2.83 -11.26
C ASN A 158 13.99 2.52 -12.50
N HIS A 159 14.27 3.54 -13.32
CA HIS A 159 15.14 3.39 -14.49
C HIS A 159 16.61 3.12 -14.14
N LYS A 160 17.03 3.36 -12.89
CA LYS A 160 18.38 3.13 -12.39
C LYS A 160 18.53 1.82 -11.63
N PHE A 161 17.57 0.90 -11.73
CA PHE A 161 17.54 -0.35 -10.95
C PHE A 161 18.86 -1.15 -11.01
N LYS A 162 19.53 -1.18 -12.17
CA LYS A 162 20.83 -1.85 -12.34
C LYS A 162 21.92 -1.24 -11.47
N ILE A 163 21.96 0.10 -11.38
CA ILE A 163 22.92 0.84 -10.55
C ILE A 163 22.57 0.65 -9.06
N HIS A 164 21.28 0.61 -8.74
CA HIS A 164 20.79 0.37 -7.38
C HIS A 164 20.93 -1.10 -6.93
N GLY A 165 21.42 -2.00 -7.81
CA GLY A 165 21.53 -3.43 -7.51
C GLY A 165 20.19 -4.13 -7.30
N MET A 166 19.10 -3.57 -7.86
CA MET A 166 17.75 -4.10 -7.75
C MET A 166 17.45 -5.10 -8.87
N ASN A 167 16.39 -5.90 -8.69
CA ASN A 167 16.02 -6.98 -9.61
C ASN A 167 15.41 -6.44 -10.91
N SER A 168 14.54 -5.44 -10.82
CA SER A 168 13.88 -4.82 -11.99
C SER A 168 13.55 -3.35 -11.73
N GLU A 169 12.90 -2.71 -12.71
CA GLU A 169 12.37 -1.35 -12.59
C GLU A 169 11.21 -1.23 -11.58
N THR A 170 10.59 -2.35 -11.20
CA THR A 170 9.55 -2.43 -10.18
C THR A 170 10.18 -2.42 -8.80
N PHE A 171 9.51 -1.77 -7.84
CA PHE A 171 9.98 -1.71 -6.47
C PHE A 171 8.83 -1.69 -5.47
N ILE A 172 8.95 -2.50 -4.42
CA ILE A 172 8.06 -2.53 -3.27
C ILE A 172 8.95 -2.41 -2.04
N ILE A 173 9.15 -1.19 -1.54
CA ILE A 173 10.15 -0.90 -0.51
C ILE A 173 9.47 -0.49 0.79
N PHE A 174 9.84 -1.16 1.89
CA PHE A 174 9.35 -0.89 3.23
C PHE A 174 10.44 -0.24 4.08
N HIS A 175 10.14 0.91 4.66
CA HIS A 175 10.93 1.54 5.70
C HIS A 175 10.20 1.43 7.04
N LEU A 176 10.54 0.42 7.84
CA LEU A 176 9.81 0.10 9.08
C LEU A 176 10.00 1.18 10.16
N GLY A 177 11.21 1.73 10.33
CA GLY A 177 11.45 2.87 11.24
C GLY A 177 10.64 4.13 10.93
N ARG A 178 10.51 4.50 9.63
CA ARG A 178 9.66 5.62 9.17
C ARG A 178 8.18 5.26 9.04
N ARG A 179 7.82 3.99 9.25
CA ARG A 179 6.45 3.44 9.10
C ARG A 179 5.82 3.75 7.74
N LEU A 180 6.63 3.59 6.68
CA LEU A 180 6.29 3.96 5.32
C LEU A 180 6.65 2.84 4.35
N ALA A 181 5.84 2.64 3.32
CA ALA A 181 6.23 1.89 2.13
C ALA A 181 5.90 2.64 0.84
N ILE A 182 6.70 2.40 -0.20
CA ILE A 182 6.45 2.90 -1.55
C ILE A 182 6.35 1.72 -2.52
N ILE A 183 5.40 1.80 -3.45
CA ILE A 183 5.18 0.82 -4.52
C ILE A 183 5.29 1.55 -5.85
N GLY A 184 6.11 1.03 -6.76
CA GLY A 184 6.25 1.53 -8.11
C GLY A 184 6.48 0.43 -9.14
N GLY A 185 6.03 0.68 -10.36
CA GLY A 185 6.24 -0.18 -11.53
C GLY A 185 5.36 -1.42 -11.56
N THR A 186 4.38 -1.56 -10.68
CA THR A 186 3.42 -2.66 -10.68
C THR A 186 2.01 -2.15 -10.36
N GLU A 187 1.04 -2.61 -11.15
CA GLU A 187 -0.38 -2.36 -10.90
C GLU A 187 -1.03 -3.48 -10.09
N TYR A 188 -0.29 -4.50 -9.64
CA TYR A 188 -0.90 -5.61 -8.93
C TYR A 188 -1.38 -5.20 -7.53
N GLY A 189 -2.69 -5.04 -7.35
CA GLY A 189 -3.29 -4.57 -6.08
C GLY A 189 -2.93 -5.44 -4.87
N GLY A 190 -2.63 -6.72 -5.10
CA GLY A 190 -2.19 -7.64 -4.05
C GLY A 190 -0.93 -7.21 -3.31
N GLU A 191 -0.09 -6.33 -3.89
CA GLU A 191 1.09 -5.79 -3.19
C GLU A 191 0.71 -4.88 -2.01
N MET A 192 -0.37 -4.11 -2.10
CA MET A 192 -0.85 -3.30 -0.95
C MET A 192 -1.33 -4.21 0.19
N LYS A 193 -2.12 -5.24 -0.13
CA LYS A 193 -2.64 -6.23 0.85
C LYS A 193 -1.52 -7.02 1.49
N LYS A 194 -0.60 -7.56 0.69
CA LYS A 194 0.52 -8.38 1.18
C LYS A 194 1.61 -7.53 1.84
N GLY A 195 1.70 -6.25 1.50
CA GLY A 195 2.52 -5.26 2.20
C GLY A 195 2.09 -5.08 3.64
N ILE A 196 0.83 -4.71 3.89
CA ILE A 196 0.31 -4.61 5.26
C ILE A 196 0.36 -5.95 5.99
N PHE A 197 0.08 -7.05 5.30
CA PHE A 197 0.22 -8.37 5.90
C PHE A 197 1.67 -8.65 6.38
N SER A 198 2.68 -8.19 5.63
CA SER A 198 4.08 -8.29 6.04
C SER A 198 4.39 -7.41 7.25
N VAL A 199 3.80 -6.22 7.31
CA VAL A 199 3.91 -5.31 8.47
C VAL A 199 3.27 -5.94 9.71
N LEU A 200 2.11 -6.59 9.59
CA LEU A 200 1.48 -7.31 10.70
C LEU A 200 2.33 -8.50 11.16
N HIS A 201 2.92 -9.25 10.24
CA HIS A 201 3.85 -10.34 10.58
C HIS A 201 5.13 -9.87 11.26
N TYR A 202 5.51 -8.60 11.09
CA TYR A 202 6.61 -7.98 11.81
C TYR A 202 6.16 -7.49 13.20
N LEU A 203 5.07 -6.72 13.26
CA LEU A 203 4.64 -6.03 14.49
C LEU A 203 3.99 -6.96 15.52
N LEU A 204 3.12 -7.88 15.11
CA LEU A 204 2.33 -8.70 16.04
C LEU A 204 3.20 -9.66 16.88
N PRO A 205 4.19 -10.38 16.32
CA PRO A 205 5.04 -11.25 17.13
C PRO A 205 5.85 -10.49 18.18
N MET A 206 6.28 -9.26 17.90
CA MET A 206 6.95 -8.40 18.91
C MET A 206 6.03 -7.98 20.06
N LYS A 207 4.70 -8.02 19.85
CA LYS A 207 3.67 -7.83 20.88
C LYS A 207 3.24 -9.14 21.54
N GLY A 208 3.90 -10.27 21.24
CA GLY A 208 3.52 -11.59 21.75
C GLY A 208 2.28 -12.20 21.07
N VAL A 209 1.86 -11.65 19.93
CA VAL A 209 0.69 -12.12 19.18
C VAL A 209 1.13 -12.94 17.97
N LEU A 210 0.64 -14.18 17.87
CA LEU A 210 0.90 -15.04 16.71
C LEU A 210 0.19 -14.50 15.46
N SER A 211 0.96 -14.18 14.42
CA SER A 211 0.41 -13.81 13.11
C SER A 211 0.43 -15.01 12.17
N MET A 212 -0.70 -15.31 11.52
CA MET A 212 -0.89 -16.51 10.70
C MET A 212 -1.36 -16.17 9.28
N HIS A 213 -0.90 -16.95 8.30
CA HIS A 213 -1.47 -16.98 6.96
C HIS A 213 -2.41 -18.18 6.81
N CYS A 214 -3.58 -18.08 7.40
CA CYS A 214 -4.61 -19.12 7.37
C CYS A 214 -6.01 -18.51 7.23
N SER A 215 -7.00 -19.35 6.93
CA SER A 215 -8.39 -19.05 7.24
C SER A 215 -8.73 -19.57 8.63
N ALA A 216 -9.82 -19.06 9.20
CA ALA A 216 -10.42 -19.57 10.43
C ALA A 216 -11.94 -19.54 10.29
N ASN A 217 -12.62 -20.51 10.87
CA ASN A 217 -14.06 -20.55 11.01
C ASN A 217 -14.42 -21.06 12.41
N VAL A 218 -15.68 -20.85 12.79
CA VAL A 218 -16.21 -21.26 14.09
C VAL A 218 -17.67 -21.65 13.91
N ASP A 219 -18.16 -22.59 14.72
CA ASP A 219 -19.59 -22.93 14.71
C ASP A 219 -20.42 -21.86 15.45
N THR A 220 -21.74 -21.99 15.46
CA THR A 220 -22.63 -20.98 16.08
C THR A 220 -22.46 -20.84 17.59
N ARG A 221 -21.68 -21.73 18.24
CA ARG A 221 -21.43 -21.74 19.69
C ARG A 221 -20.09 -21.13 20.07
N GLY A 222 -19.31 -20.63 19.09
CA GLY A 222 -17.94 -20.17 19.34
C GLY A 222 -16.96 -21.32 19.43
#